data_AF-A0A6M4MGT4-F1
#
_entry.id   AF-A0A6M4MGT4-F1
#
_cell.length_a   1.000
_cell.length_b   1.000
_cell.length_c   1.000
_cell.angle_alpha   90.00
_cell.angle_beta   90.00
_cell.angle_gamma   90.00
#
_symmetry.space_group_name_H-M   'P 1'
#
loop_
_entity.id
_entity.type
_entity.pdbx_description
1 polymer ?
#
loop_
_entity_poly.entity_id
_entity_poly.type
_entity_poly.pdbx_seq_one_letter_code
_entity_poly.pdbx_strand_id
1 'polypeptide(L)'
;MNSRYVYQPFWDYQNGNLTEEEFKSRFAASKSRAAKALGNTQTQVVLQLVLQRLYTLRNQLIHGGATWSSRVNRDQLRDANCFLHQLVPALLDIMMKNPNELWGDSNYPVVMP
;
A
#
# COMPACT_ATOMS: atom_id res chain seq x y z
N MET A 1 7.52 2.27 -6.26
CA MET A 1 8.41 1.48 -5.37
C MET A 1 9.69 2.19 -4.92
N ASN A 2 10.13 3.25 -5.59
CA ASN A 2 11.41 3.93 -5.27
C ASN A 2 11.32 4.95 -4.12
N SER A 3 10.13 5.42 -3.78
CA SER A 3 9.95 6.36 -2.66
C SER A 3 10.01 5.63 -1.33
N ARG A 4 10.88 6.08 -0.43
CA ARG A 4 10.98 5.62 0.96
C ARG A 4 9.85 6.16 1.84
N TYR A 5 9.20 7.23 1.42
CA TYR A 5 8.22 7.93 2.24
C TYR A 5 6.91 7.16 2.42
N VAL A 6 6.60 6.20 1.56
CA VAL A 6 5.45 5.28 1.72
C VAL A 6 5.88 3.90 2.21
N TYR A 7 7.11 3.76 2.70
CA TYR A 7 7.63 2.51 3.24
C TYR A 7 7.66 2.55 4.76
N GLN A 8 6.86 1.72 5.43
CA GLN A 8 6.73 1.75 6.89
C GLN A 8 8.08 1.68 7.66
N PRO A 9 9.04 0.81 7.30
CA PRO A 9 10.35 0.77 7.97
C PRO A 9 11.17 2.07 7.90
N PHE A 10 10.91 2.96 6.93
CA PHE A 10 11.51 4.30 6.95
C PHE A 10 11.01 5.11 8.16
N TRP A 11 9.72 5.04 8.46
CA TRP A 11 9.12 5.72 9.61
C TRP A 11 9.47 5.05 10.93
N ASP A 12 9.59 3.73 10.94
CA ASP A 12 10.06 3.00 12.13
C ASP A 12 11.48 3.47 12.50
N TYR A 13 12.35 3.70 11.49
CA TYR A 13 13.66 4.31 11.70
C TYR A 13 13.57 5.76 12.21
N GLN A 14 12.74 6.61 11.59
CA GLN A 14 12.55 8.00 12.06
C GLN A 14 12.03 8.07 13.50
N ASN A 15 11.27 7.08 13.94
CA ASN A 15 10.72 6.97 15.29
C ASN A 15 11.67 6.28 16.28
N GLY A 16 12.88 5.88 15.86
CA GLY A 16 13.85 5.20 16.72
C GLY A 16 13.56 3.73 17.00
N ASN A 17 12.57 3.12 16.33
CA ASN A 17 12.18 1.72 16.49
C ASN A 17 12.99 0.77 15.59
N LEU A 18 13.83 1.31 14.71
CA LEU A 18 14.65 0.55 13.77
C LEU A 18 15.98 1.27 13.56
N THR A 19 17.09 0.55 13.43
CA THR A 19 18.37 1.18 13.10
C THR A 19 18.41 1.64 11.64
N GLU A 20 19.27 2.60 11.33
CA GLU A 20 19.44 3.09 9.95
C GLU A 20 19.93 1.98 9.01
N GLU A 21 20.83 1.12 9.50
CA GLU A 21 21.38 -0.01 8.74
C GLU A 21 20.29 -1.01 8.39
N GLU A 22 19.46 -1.39 9.36
CA GLU A 22 18.33 -2.30 9.13
C GLU A 22 17.32 -1.70 8.15
N PHE A 23 16.97 -0.41 8.31
CA PHE A 23 16.10 0.29 7.36
C PHE A 23 16.66 0.23 5.94
N LYS A 24 17.93 0.61 5.75
CA LYS A 24 18.59 0.65 4.43
C LYS A 24 18.63 -0.75 3.79
N SER A 25 19.00 -1.77 4.57
CA SER A 25 19.03 -3.16 4.13
C SER A 25 17.64 -3.65 3.69
N ARG A 26 16.61 -3.44 4.53
CA ARG A 26 15.23 -3.82 4.22
C ARG A 26 14.68 -3.08 3.00
N PHE A 27 15.00 -1.79 2.85
CA PHE A 27 14.55 -1.00 1.70
C PHE A 27 15.20 -1.47 0.40
N ALA A 28 16.50 -1.76 0.39
CA ALA A 28 17.20 -2.32 -0.76
C ALA A 28 16.63 -3.69 -1.16
N ALA A 29 16.42 -4.58 -0.19
CA ALA A 29 15.80 -5.88 -0.41
C ALA A 29 14.37 -5.75 -0.97
N SER A 30 13.58 -4.81 -0.44
CA SER A 30 12.21 -4.56 -0.92
C SER A 30 12.19 -4.04 -2.36
N LYS A 31 13.12 -3.15 -2.75
CA LYS A 31 13.26 -2.70 -4.14
C LYS A 31 13.67 -3.83 -5.08
N SER A 32 14.65 -4.64 -4.68
CA SER A 32 15.10 -5.80 -5.46
C SER A 32 13.97 -6.80 -5.67
N ARG A 33 13.23 -7.13 -4.60
CA ARG A 33 12.06 -8.01 -4.68
C ARG A 33 10.99 -7.46 -5.62
N ALA A 34 10.70 -6.16 -5.55
CA ALA A 34 9.71 -5.53 -6.44
C ALA A 34 10.14 -5.61 -7.91
N ALA A 35 11.40 -5.31 -8.22
CA ALA A 35 11.95 -5.37 -9.57
C ALA A 35 11.92 -6.82 -10.12
N LYS A 36 12.34 -7.79 -9.31
CA LYS A 36 12.28 -9.21 -9.66
C LYS A 36 10.84 -9.68 -9.89
N ALA A 37 9.91 -9.31 -9.01
CA ALA A 37 8.51 -9.68 -9.16
C ALA A 37 7.90 -9.10 -10.44
N LEU A 38 8.20 -7.83 -10.75
CA LEU A 38 7.72 -7.18 -11.96
C LEU A 38 8.31 -7.83 -13.23
N GLY A 39 9.61 -8.11 -13.25
CA GLY A 39 10.28 -8.75 -14.38
C GLY A 39 9.87 -10.21 -14.63
N ASN A 40 9.31 -10.88 -13.62
CA ASN A 40 8.81 -12.26 -13.72
C ASN A 40 7.27 -12.34 -13.73
N THR A 41 6.57 -11.22 -13.95
CA THR A 41 5.09 -11.15 -14.00
C THR A 41 4.42 -11.77 -12.76
N GLN A 42 5.06 -11.65 -11.59
CA GLN A 42 4.51 -12.14 -10.33
C GLN A 42 3.50 -11.15 -9.77
N THR A 43 2.34 -11.05 -10.43
CA THR A 43 1.30 -10.04 -10.17
C THR A 43 0.87 -10.02 -8.71
N GLN A 44 0.68 -11.19 -8.08
CA GLN A 44 0.33 -11.28 -6.66
C GLN A 44 1.36 -10.57 -5.76
N VAL A 45 2.65 -10.79 -6.01
CA VAL A 45 3.74 -10.19 -5.22
C VAL A 45 3.79 -8.69 -5.44
N VAL A 46 3.64 -8.24 -6.69
CA VAL A 46 3.60 -6.80 -7.02
C VAL A 46 2.42 -6.13 -6.33
N LEU A 47 1.22 -6.71 -6.43
CA LEU A 47 0.02 -6.20 -5.76
C LEU A 47 0.19 -6.15 -4.24
N GLN A 48 0.72 -7.21 -3.61
CA GLN A 48 0.99 -7.23 -2.18
C GLN A 48 1.90 -6.07 -1.77
N LEU A 49 2.99 -5.84 -2.50
CA LEU A 49 3.92 -4.75 -2.22
C LEU A 49 3.25 -3.38 -2.41
N VAL A 50 2.44 -3.20 -3.45
CA VAL A 50 1.73 -1.93 -3.70
C VAL A 50 0.73 -1.67 -2.57
N LEU A 51 -0.09 -2.66 -2.20
CA LEU A 51 -1.08 -2.55 -1.13
C LEU A 51 -0.44 -2.23 0.23
N GLN A 52 0.74 -2.81 0.54
CA GLN A 52 1.50 -2.44 1.75
C GLN A 52 1.92 -0.95 1.76
N ARG A 53 2.32 -0.41 0.60
CA ARG A 53 2.67 1.01 0.47
C ARG A 53 1.44 1.90 0.60
N LEU A 54 0.31 1.48 0.03
CA LEU A 54 -0.97 2.16 0.17
C LEU A 54 -1.47 2.17 1.62
N TYR A 55 -1.27 1.09 2.36
CA TYR A 55 -1.61 1.04 3.79
C TYR A 55 -0.82 2.07 4.61
N THR A 56 0.50 2.17 4.35
CA THR A 56 1.34 3.20 4.97
C THR A 56 0.86 4.61 4.61
N LEU A 57 0.55 4.84 3.33
CA LEU A 57 0.04 6.13 2.85
C LEU A 57 -1.31 6.49 3.49
N ARG A 58 -2.23 5.52 3.60
CA ARG A 58 -3.52 5.69 4.29
C ARG A 58 -3.31 6.08 5.75
N ASN A 59 -2.36 5.45 6.44
CA ASN A 59 -2.03 5.83 7.82
C ASN A 59 -1.51 7.27 7.91
N GLN A 60 -0.70 7.72 6.94
CA GLN A 60 -0.22 9.12 6.90
C GLN A 60 -1.32 10.16 6.68
N LEU A 61 -2.35 9.79 5.91
CA LEU A 61 -3.50 10.66 5.65
C LEU A 61 -4.40 10.79 6.89
N ILE A 62 -4.60 9.69 7.63
CA ILE A 62 -5.53 9.65 8.77
C ILE A 62 -4.86 10.07 10.08
N HIS A 63 -3.62 9.64 10.32
CA HIS A 63 -2.95 9.80 11.62
C HIS A 63 -1.83 10.86 11.60
N GLY A 64 -1.63 11.55 10.47
CA GLY A 64 -0.61 12.58 10.31
C GLY A 64 0.66 12.10 9.58
N GLY A 65 1.42 13.04 9.03
CA GLY A 65 2.55 12.79 8.11
C GLY A 65 2.29 13.30 6.68
N ALA A 66 1.02 13.47 6.31
CA ALA A 66 0.59 14.25 5.15
C ALA A 66 0.22 15.68 5.57
N THR A 67 1.20 16.53 5.88
CA THR A 67 0.91 17.91 6.31
C THR A 67 0.40 18.77 5.15
N TRP A 68 -0.44 19.77 5.47
CA TRP A 68 -0.80 20.85 4.54
C TRP A 68 0.47 21.48 3.97
N SER A 69 0.58 21.60 2.64
CA SER A 69 1.79 22.01 1.90
C SER A 69 3.00 21.06 1.91
N SER A 70 2.92 19.88 2.51
CA SER A 70 3.97 18.86 2.33
C SER A 70 3.96 18.31 0.91
N ARG A 71 5.17 18.18 0.35
CA ARG A 71 5.45 17.54 -0.95
C ARG A 71 5.90 16.09 -0.80
N VAL A 72 6.07 15.61 0.44
CA VAL A 72 6.79 14.36 0.75
C VAL A 72 6.13 13.11 0.13
N ASN A 73 4.79 13.04 0.12
CA ASN A 73 4.03 11.90 -0.38
C ASN A 73 2.99 12.28 -1.46
N ARG A 74 3.05 13.50 -2.02
CA ARG A 74 2.03 14.00 -2.97
C ARG A 74 1.99 13.24 -4.28
N ASP A 75 3.16 12.92 -4.83
CA ASP A 75 3.22 12.12 -6.05
C ASP A 75 2.72 10.69 -5.80
N GLN A 76 3.06 10.11 -4.63
CA GLN A 76 2.54 8.80 -4.24
C GLN A 76 1.03 8.81 -4.03
N LEU A 77 0.45 9.91 -3.57
CA LEU A 77 -1.01 10.07 -3.47
C LEU A 77 -1.69 10.11 -4.85
N ARG A 78 -1.09 10.79 -5.82
CA ARG A 78 -1.60 10.79 -7.21
C ARG A 78 -1.52 9.40 -7.83
N ASP A 79 -0.38 8.73 -7.68
CA ASP A 79 -0.18 7.36 -8.17
C ASP A 79 -1.16 6.38 -7.51
N ALA A 80 -1.33 6.50 -6.19
CA ALA A 80 -2.29 5.71 -5.41
C ALA A 80 -3.71 5.90 -5.90
N ASN A 81 -4.13 7.14 -6.16
CA ASN A 81 -5.46 7.44 -6.66
C ASN A 81 -5.68 6.83 -8.05
N CYS A 82 -4.72 6.99 -8.97
CA CYS A 82 -4.78 6.40 -10.31
C CYS A 82 -4.87 4.86 -10.26
N PHE A 83 -4.08 4.24 -9.40
CA PHE A 83 -4.10 2.80 -9.20
C PHE A 83 -5.42 2.30 -8.60
N LEU A 84 -5.90 2.94 -7.53
CA LEU A 84 -7.16 2.54 -6.87
C LEU A 84 -8.37 2.74 -7.78
N HIS A 85 -8.36 3.75 -8.66
CA HIS A 85 -9.42 3.96 -9.65
C HIS A 85 -9.58 2.79 -10.63
N GLN A 86 -8.54 1.99 -10.82
CA GLN A 86 -8.58 0.77 -11.64
C GLN A 86 -8.82 -0.48 -10.78
N LEU A 87 -8.15 -0.56 -9.63
CA LEU A 87 -8.20 -1.75 -8.77
C LEU A 87 -9.59 -1.94 -8.14
N VAL A 88 -10.19 -0.88 -7.58
CA VAL A 88 -11.45 -0.99 -6.84
C VAL A 88 -12.59 -1.50 -7.73
N PRO A 89 -12.83 -0.94 -8.93
CA PRO A 89 -13.85 -1.49 -9.84
C PRO A 89 -13.59 -2.94 -10.23
N ALA A 90 -12.33 -3.31 -10.49
CA ALA A 90 -11.97 -4.69 -10.83
C ALA A 90 -12.24 -5.66 -9.67
N LEU A 91 -11.91 -5.28 -8.43
CA LEU A 91 -12.23 -6.08 -7.25
C LEU A 91 -13.75 -6.25 -7.08
N LEU A 92 -14.51 -5.16 -7.20
CA LEU A 92 -15.97 -5.22 -7.08
C LEU A 92 -16.61 -6.10 -8.16
N ASP A 93 -16.16 -6.00 -9.41
CA ASP A 93 -16.63 -6.85 -10.50
C ASP A 93 -16.36 -8.34 -10.23
N ILE A 94 -15.16 -8.67 -9.73
CA ILE A 94 -14.83 -10.06 -9.33
C ILE A 94 -15.73 -10.53 -8.19
N MET A 95 -15.94 -9.69 -7.16
CA MET A 95 -16.82 -10.03 -6.03
C MET A 95 -18.26 -10.28 -6.47
N MET A 96 -18.81 -9.40 -7.32
CA MET A 96 -20.17 -9.52 -7.85
C MET A 96 -20.37 -10.76 -8.72
N LYS A 97 -19.35 -11.16 -9.48
CA LYS A 97 -19.39 -12.37 -10.32
C LYS A 97 -19.26 -13.67 -9.52
N ASN A 98 -18.77 -13.62 -8.29
CA ASN A 98 -18.52 -14.79 -7.46
C ASN A 98 -19.15 -14.60 -6.06
N PRO A 99 -20.48 -14.44 -5.96
CA PRO A 99 -21.14 -14.07 -4.71
C PRO A 99 -21.10 -15.17 -3.63
N ASN A 100 -20.88 -16.42 -4.04
CA ASN A 100 -20.86 -17.57 -3.13
C ASN A 100 -19.47 -17.88 -2.56
N GLU A 101 -18.44 -17.10 -2.93
CA GLU A 101 -17.10 -17.28 -2.39
C GLU A 101 -16.93 -16.68 -1.01
N LEU A 102 -15.93 -17.19 -0.26
CA LEU A 102 -15.60 -16.66 1.06
C LEU A 102 -14.81 -15.34 0.96
N TRP A 103 -15.54 -14.23 0.91
CA TRP A 103 -14.96 -12.87 0.89
C TRP A 103 -14.59 -12.33 2.28
N GLY A 104 -15.01 -13.03 3.34
CA GLY A 104 -14.89 -12.60 4.73
C GLY A 104 -16.12 -11.83 5.24
N ASP A 105 -16.20 -11.66 6.56
CA ASP A 105 -17.30 -10.92 7.18
C ASP A 105 -17.20 -9.42 6.89
N SER A 106 -18.33 -8.77 6.65
CA SER A 106 -18.36 -7.31 6.52
C SER A 106 -18.09 -6.67 7.87
N ASN A 107 -17.04 -5.84 7.96
CA ASN A 107 -16.79 -4.99 9.12
C ASN A 107 -17.93 -3.98 9.37
N TYR A 108 -18.74 -3.70 8.36
CA TYR A 108 -19.91 -2.81 8.41
C TYR A 108 -21.09 -3.53 7.75
N PRO A 109 -21.77 -4.44 8.45
CA PRO A 109 -22.87 -5.21 7.86
C PRO A 109 -24.07 -4.31 7.54
N VAL A 110 -24.92 -4.76 6.61
CA VAL A 110 -26.20 -4.09 6.34
C VAL A 110 -27.06 -4.19 7.60
N VAL A 111 -27.44 -3.03 8.13
CA VAL A 111 -28.42 -2.94 9.22
C VAL A 111 -29.77 -2.61 8.57
N MET A 112 -30.75 -3.49 8.73
CA MET A 112 -32.12 -3.15 8.35
C MET A 112 -32.69 -2.14 9.36
N PRO A 113 -33.43 -1.11 8.92
CA PRO A 113 -34.03 -0.13 9.81
C PRO A 113 -34.97 -0.76 10.86
#